data_AF-A0A7K4J1W0-F1
#
_entry.id   AF-A0A7K4J1W0-F1
#
_cell.length_a   1.000
_cell.length_b   1.000
_cell.length_c   1.000
_cell.angle_alpha   90.00
_cell.angle_beta   90.00
_cell.angle_gamma   90.00
#
_symmetry.space_group_name_H-M   'P 1'
#
loop_
_entity.id
_entity.type
_entity.pdbx_description
1 polymer ?
#
loop_
_entity_poly.entity_id
_entity_poly.type
_entity_poly.pdbx_seq_one_letter_code
_entity_poly.pdbx_strand_id
1 'polypeptide(L)'
;ALEKNRQWLLYDQQREAYVRGLLGRIFELEQKSQIVGQQESKELNTEGCLQEENQKYYDQPLLTAQNDLQTERHTIIQLRSELNSLQRKYEETQREISRLNALLQPQQVTETKTLENENKMKEEKVQRLQQENESIKGQLREEKKKSEDLLCQVQHLRKSLLKQQEEHTRIALLEKQIQICTTDFENEKLDRQNLQHQLNKVLKELRKAREQITRLEPLKLQESRRGEEDLQAMFDEKLTTYDKSPSLKHSGLLDESFLECPRCKVQYPTSQHRELLAHIDFCTA
;
A
#
# COMPACT_ATOMS: atom_id res chain seq x y z
N ALA A 1 -5.29 182.58 30.78
CA ALA A 1 -4.27 181.88 31.60
C ALA A 1 -4.91 180.96 32.67
N LEU A 2 -5.92 181.43 33.41
CA LEU A 2 -6.59 180.66 34.48
C LEU A 2 -7.29 179.37 34.00
N GLU A 3 -7.92 179.37 32.83
CA GLU A 3 -8.69 178.21 32.33
C GLU A 3 -7.82 176.97 32.05
N LYS A 4 -6.63 177.17 31.46
CA LYS A 4 -5.69 176.07 31.16
C LYS A 4 -5.12 175.42 32.42
N ASN A 5 -4.99 176.18 33.51
CA ASN A 5 -4.50 175.67 34.79
C ASN A 5 -5.55 174.77 35.47
N ARG A 6 -6.84 175.15 35.36
CA ARG A 6 -7.97 174.33 35.85
C ARG A 6 -8.09 173.00 35.10
N GLN A 7 -7.88 172.99 33.79
CA GLN A 7 -7.86 171.77 32.98
C GLN A 7 -6.71 170.82 33.37
N TRP A 8 -5.53 171.36 33.69
CA TRP A 8 -4.38 170.56 34.12
C TRP A 8 -4.62 169.85 35.46
N LEU A 9 -5.24 170.54 36.42
CA LEU A 9 -5.56 169.96 37.72
C LEU A 9 -6.58 168.81 37.62
N LEU A 10 -7.60 168.97 36.77
CA LEU A 10 -8.60 167.92 36.53
C LEU A 10 -7.97 166.67 35.88
N TYR A 11 -7.06 166.89 34.92
CA TYR A 11 -6.32 165.79 34.29
C TYR A 11 -5.44 165.05 35.30
N ASP A 12 -4.73 165.77 36.17
CA ASP A 12 -3.85 165.17 37.18
C ASP A 12 -4.65 164.35 38.20
N GLN A 13 -5.80 164.85 38.68
CA GLN A 13 -6.71 164.09 39.55
C GLN A 13 -7.27 162.83 38.88
N GLN A 14 -7.68 162.90 37.61
CA GLN A 14 -8.14 161.71 36.88
C GLN A 14 -7.02 160.68 36.71
N ARG A 15 -5.80 161.13 36.42
CA ARG A 15 -4.64 160.25 36.27
C ARG A 15 -4.36 159.50 37.57
N GLU A 16 -4.35 160.20 38.70
CA GLU A 16 -4.12 159.56 39.99
C GLU A 16 -5.22 158.58 40.40
N ALA A 17 -6.49 158.88 40.09
CA ALA A 17 -7.60 157.98 40.36
C ALA A 17 -7.50 156.67 39.54
N TYR A 18 -7.12 156.79 38.25
CA TYR A 18 -6.95 155.64 37.37
C TYR A 18 -5.80 154.72 37.80
N VAL A 19 -4.65 155.29 38.16
CA VAL A 19 -3.50 154.51 38.65
C VAL A 19 -3.82 153.77 39.94
N ARG A 20 -4.53 154.42 40.88
CA ARG A 20 -4.99 153.74 42.11
C ARG A 20 -5.94 152.58 41.83
N GLY A 21 -6.85 152.75 40.87
CA GLY A 21 -7.76 151.67 40.43
C GLY A 21 -7.02 150.46 39.84
N LEU A 22 -6.00 150.72 39.01
CA LEU A 22 -5.15 149.67 38.42
C LEU A 22 -4.39 148.87 39.47
N LEU A 23 -3.77 149.55 40.43
CA LEU A 23 -3.02 148.90 41.51
C LEU A 23 -3.92 148.01 42.38
N GLY A 24 -5.14 148.45 42.69
CA GLY A 24 -6.11 147.62 43.41
C GLY A 24 -6.49 146.35 42.64
N ARG A 25 -6.66 146.45 41.31
CA ARG A 25 -6.99 145.29 40.47
C ARG A 25 -5.87 144.27 40.38
N ILE A 26 -4.62 144.75 40.31
CA ILE A 26 -3.43 143.88 40.29
C ILE A 26 -3.36 143.08 41.59
N PHE A 27 -3.56 143.74 42.74
CA PHE A 27 -3.53 143.08 44.04
C PHE A 27 -4.62 142.00 44.20
N GLU A 28 -5.84 142.25 43.73
CA GLU A 28 -6.92 141.24 43.75
C GLU A 28 -6.59 139.98 42.94
N LEU A 29 -5.91 140.14 41.80
CA LEU A 29 -5.56 139.02 40.92
C LEU A 29 -4.42 138.17 41.50
N GLU A 30 -3.43 138.80 42.14
CA GLU A 30 -2.35 138.10 42.83
C GLU A 30 -2.88 137.24 43.99
N GLN A 31 -3.81 137.78 44.79
CA GLN A 31 -4.42 137.02 45.88
C GLN A 31 -5.19 135.79 45.38
N LYS A 32 -5.94 135.92 44.28
CA LYS A 32 -6.69 134.80 43.68
C LYS A 32 -5.77 133.70 43.15
N SER A 33 -4.63 134.05 42.54
CA SER A 33 -3.66 133.06 42.05
C SER A 33 -3.04 132.25 43.18
N GLN A 34 -2.78 132.88 44.33
CA GLN A 34 -2.16 132.20 45.47
C GLN A 34 -3.11 131.19 46.16
N ILE A 35 -4.41 131.46 46.15
CA ILE A 35 -5.43 130.54 46.70
C ILE A 35 -5.55 129.29 45.81
N VAL A 36 -5.52 129.44 44.49
CA VAL A 36 -5.62 128.33 43.53
C VAL A 36 -4.42 127.37 43.66
N GLY A 37 -3.20 127.89 43.82
CA GLY A 37 -1.99 127.06 43.98
C GLY A 37 -1.96 126.21 45.27
N GLN A 38 -2.69 126.60 46.32
CA GLN A 38 -2.79 125.82 47.56
C GLN A 38 -3.84 124.70 47.50
N GLN A 39 -4.76 124.74 46.54
CA GLN A 39 -5.83 123.75 46.43
C GLN A 39 -5.40 122.55 45.58
N GLU A 40 -4.64 122.77 44.50
CA GLU A 40 -4.11 121.72 43.61
C GLU A 40 -3.11 120.77 44.30
N SER A 41 -2.39 121.24 45.33
CA SER A 41 -1.38 120.44 46.04
C SER A 41 -1.97 119.40 47.01
N LYS A 42 -3.27 119.49 47.35
CA LYS A 42 -3.95 118.50 48.21
C LYS A 42 -4.66 117.39 47.43
N GLU A 43 -5.12 117.65 46.21
CA GLU A 43 -5.82 116.66 45.38
C GLU A 43 -4.85 115.65 44.73
N LEU A 44 -3.68 116.10 44.29
CA LEU A 44 -2.64 115.27 43.65
C LEU A 44 -2.11 114.10 44.53
N ASN A 45 -2.15 114.24 45.86
CA ASN A 45 -1.65 113.18 46.76
C ASN A 45 -2.65 112.02 46.96
N THR A 46 -3.93 112.21 46.63
CA THR A 46 -4.97 111.20 46.90
C THR A 46 -5.26 110.33 45.67
N GLU A 47 -5.10 110.87 44.46
CA GLU A 47 -5.26 110.12 43.21
C GLU A 47 -4.09 109.17 42.90
N GLY A 48 -2.85 109.53 43.30
CA GLY A 48 -1.69 108.66 43.13
C GLY A 48 -1.80 107.31 43.86
N CYS A 49 -2.42 107.29 45.05
CA CYS A 49 -2.59 106.07 45.85
C CYS A 49 -3.61 105.10 45.23
N LEU A 50 -4.71 105.60 44.65
CA LEU A 50 -5.75 104.79 43.98
C LEU A 50 -5.31 104.28 42.60
N GLN A 51 -4.36 104.97 41.96
CA GLN A 51 -3.77 104.57 40.69
C GLN A 51 -2.83 103.38 40.85
N GLU A 52 -2.04 103.34 41.93
CA GLU A 52 -1.15 102.21 42.23
C GLU A 52 -1.91 100.91 42.56
N GLU A 53 -3.04 100.98 43.27
CA GLU A 53 -3.87 99.79 43.57
C GLU A 53 -4.57 99.23 42.33
N ASN A 54 -5.09 100.10 41.46
CA ASN A 54 -5.64 99.68 40.16
C ASN A 54 -4.56 99.02 39.29
N GLN A 55 -3.36 99.56 39.27
CA GLN A 55 -2.25 99.02 38.47
C GLN A 55 -1.84 97.62 38.96
N LYS A 56 -1.72 97.42 40.28
CA LYS A 56 -1.46 96.10 40.88
C LYS A 56 -2.56 95.08 40.58
N TYR A 57 -3.83 95.49 40.54
CA TYR A 57 -4.96 94.60 40.20
C TYR A 57 -4.89 94.06 38.76
N TYR A 58 -4.41 94.88 37.80
CA TYR A 58 -4.23 94.43 36.41
C TYR A 58 -2.89 93.70 36.19
N ASP A 59 -1.84 94.08 36.90
CA ASP A 59 -0.50 93.47 36.76
C ASP A 59 -0.46 92.04 37.31
N GLN A 60 -1.23 91.74 38.36
CA GLN A 60 -1.19 90.43 39.01
C GLN A 60 -1.74 89.26 38.16
N PRO A 61 -2.91 89.37 37.50
CA PRO A 61 -3.35 88.39 36.49
C PRO A 61 -2.39 88.26 35.32
N LEU A 62 -1.76 89.36 34.90
CA LEU A 62 -0.84 89.40 33.77
C LEU A 62 0.46 88.64 34.09
N LEU A 63 1.00 88.83 35.30
CA LEU A 63 2.14 88.08 35.82
C LEU A 63 1.81 86.59 35.99
N THR A 64 0.60 86.26 36.46
CA THR A 64 0.13 84.88 36.58
C THR A 64 0.06 84.21 35.20
N ALA A 65 -0.58 84.85 34.23
CA ALA A 65 -0.66 84.36 32.85
C ALA A 65 0.73 84.23 32.19
N GLN A 66 1.67 85.12 32.51
CA GLN A 66 3.04 85.03 32.03
C GLN A 66 3.78 83.82 32.62
N ASN A 67 3.62 83.56 33.92
CA ASN A 67 4.17 82.40 34.60
C ASN A 67 3.56 81.10 34.05
N ASP A 68 2.24 81.05 33.84
CA ASP A 68 1.54 79.90 33.26
C ASP A 68 1.99 79.64 31.81
N LEU A 69 2.13 80.69 31.00
CA LEU A 69 2.68 80.55 29.64
C LEU A 69 4.13 80.03 29.69
N GLN A 70 4.91 80.45 30.69
CA GLN A 70 6.27 79.98 30.87
C GLN A 70 6.30 78.52 31.30
N THR A 71 5.45 78.07 32.21
CA THR A 71 5.37 76.64 32.60
C THR A 71 4.93 75.78 31.41
N GLU A 72 3.90 76.20 30.66
CA GLU A 72 3.47 75.52 29.43
C GLU A 72 4.57 75.46 28.36
N ARG A 73 5.39 76.50 28.24
CA ARG A 73 6.56 76.46 27.35
C ARG A 73 7.58 75.40 27.79
N HIS A 74 7.84 75.27 29.08
CA HIS A 74 8.75 74.25 29.61
C HIS A 74 8.18 72.84 29.41
N THR A 75 6.89 72.61 29.66
CA THR A 75 6.24 71.31 29.44
C THR A 75 6.26 70.93 27.96
N ILE A 76 5.98 71.87 27.05
CA ILE A 76 6.07 71.64 25.59
C ILE A 76 7.50 71.24 25.18
N ILE A 77 8.53 71.92 25.70
CA ILE A 77 9.93 71.57 25.39
C ILE A 77 10.27 70.18 25.90
N GLN A 78 9.84 69.83 27.12
CA GLN A 78 10.06 68.52 27.71
C GLN A 78 9.37 67.42 26.87
N LEU A 79 8.08 67.56 26.59
CA LEU A 79 7.32 66.59 25.79
C LEU A 79 7.89 66.43 24.38
N ARG A 80 8.36 67.52 23.76
CA ARG A 80 9.05 67.45 22.46
C ARG A 80 10.35 66.65 22.56
N SER A 81 11.12 66.82 23.62
CA SER A 81 12.34 66.05 23.84
C SER A 81 12.06 64.55 24.07
N GLU A 82 10.99 64.23 24.80
CA GLU A 82 10.52 62.87 25.05
C GLU A 82 10.03 62.21 23.76
N LEU A 83 9.20 62.90 22.97
CA LEU A 83 8.72 62.44 21.67
C LEU A 83 9.89 62.16 20.72
N ASN A 84 10.86 63.07 20.64
CA ASN A 84 12.07 62.88 19.83
C ASN A 84 12.92 61.70 20.33
N SER A 85 12.93 61.42 21.63
CA SER A 85 13.62 60.26 22.18
C SER A 85 12.93 58.95 21.82
N LEU A 86 11.59 58.91 21.87
CA LEU A 86 10.79 57.75 21.51
C LEU A 86 10.86 57.47 20.02
N GLN A 87 10.80 58.51 19.19
CA GLN A 87 10.93 58.38 17.74
C GLN A 87 12.27 57.75 17.35
N ARG A 88 13.39 58.21 17.94
CA ARG A 88 14.71 57.61 17.69
C ARG A 88 14.77 56.14 18.09
N LYS A 89 14.20 55.77 19.24
CA LYS A 89 14.12 54.37 19.69
C LYS A 89 13.29 53.53 18.72
N TYR A 90 12.15 54.04 18.27
CA TYR A 90 11.31 53.37 17.29
C TYR A 90 12.06 53.13 15.98
N GLU A 91 12.71 54.15 15.43
CA GLU A 91 13.53 54.04 14.22
C GLU A 91 14.67 53.02 14.37
N GLU A 92 15.29 52.95 15.55
CA GLU A 92 16.33 51.96 15.86
C GLU A 92 15.78 50.54 15.93
N THR A 93 14.66 50.33 16.61
CA THR A 93 13.99 49.02 16.62
C THR A 93 13.55 48.58 15.24
N GLN A 94 13.04 49.51 14.41
CA GLN A 94 12.65 49.21 13.03
C GLN A 94 13.85 48.83 12.17
N ARG A 95 14.99 49.54 12.32
CA ARG A 95 16.27 49.16 11.68
C ARG A 95 16.71 47.76 12.10
N GLU A 96 16.61 47.43 13.38
CA GLU A 96 17.01 46.12 13.90
C GLU A 96 16.11 45.00 13.38
N ILE A 97 14.80 45.21 13.36
CA ILE A 97 13.84 44.26 12.76
C ILE A 97 14.19 44.02 11.28
N SER A 98 14.49 45.08 10.52
CA SER A 98 14.90 44.93 9.11
C SER A 98 16.21 44.15 8.96
N ARG A 99 17.19 44.36 9.85
CA ARG A 99 18.46 43.62 9.85
C ARG A 99 18.26 42.14 10.17
N LEU A 100 17.50 41.84 11.23
CA LEU A 100 17.19 40.47 11.61
C LEU A 100 16.41 39.74 10.53
N ASN A 101 15.44 40.40 9.90
CA ASN A 101 14.72 39.83 8.75
C ASN A 101 15.65 39.58 7.56
N ALA A 102 16.57 40.50 7.26
CA ALA A 102 17.54 40.31 6.18
C ALA A 102 18.51 39.13 6.43
N LEU A 103 18.76 38.77 7.69
CA LEU A 103 19.56 37.60 8.06
C LEU A 103 18.73 36.30 8.07
N LEU A 104 17.49 36.36 8.57
CA LEU A 104 16.62 35.19 8.70
C LEU A 104 16.10 34.68 7.35
N GLN A 105 15.78 35.58 6.42
CA GLN A 105 15.22 35.23 5.11
C GLN A 105 16.14 34.29 4.29
N PRO A 106 17.44 34.60 4.09
CA PRO A 106 18.36 33.69 3.42
C PRO A 106 18.52 32.34 4.13
N GLN A 107 18.52 32.34 5.47
CA GLN A 107 18.64 31.11 6.25
C GLN A 107 17.42 30.20 6.02
N GLN A 108 16.21 30.73 6.13
CA GLN A 108 14.98 29.98 5.86
C GLN A 108 14.96 29.43 4.43
N VAL A 109 15.32 30.26 3.44
CA VAL A 109 15.37 29.83 2.04
C VAL A 109 16.42 28.74 1.80
N THR A 110 17.54 28.78 2.52
CA THR A 110 18.57 27.75 2.40
C THR A 110 18.10 26.44 3.02
N GLU A 111 17.52 26.51 4.22
CA GLU A 111 16.98 25.36 4.94
C GLU A 111 15.85 24.68 4.16
N THR A 112 14.91 25.45 3.61
CA THR A 112 13.84 24.89 2.76
C THR A 112 14.39 24.21 1.51
N LYS A 113 15.35 24.84 0.81
CA LYS A 113 16.01 24.23 -0.36
C LYS A 113 16.75 22.94 0.00
N THR A 114 17.43 22.89 1.15
CA THR A 114 18.11 21.66 1.58
C THR A 114 17.11 20.54 1.85
N LEU A 115 16.00 20.83 2.52
CA LEU A 115 14.94 19.85 2.79
C LEU A 115 14.25 19.39 1.50
N GLU A 116 13.97 20.29 0.56
CA GLU A 116 13.43 19.95 -0.76
C GLU A 116 14.36 19.01 -1.54
N ASN A 117 15.67 19.30 -1.55
CA ASN A 117 16.66 18.44 -2.18
C ASN A 117 16.73 17.07 -1.51
N GLU A 118 16.77 17.02 -0.18
CA GLU A 118 16.74 15.74 0.56
C GLU A 118 15.48 14.93 0.26
N ASN A 119 14.32 15.57 0.22
CA ASN A 119 13.05 14.92 -0.09
C ASN A 119 13.05 14.36 -1.52
N LYS A 120 13.57 15.12 -2.49
CA LYS A 120 13.73 14.65 -3.87
C LYS A 120 14.65 13.42 -3.94
N MET A 121 15.80 13.45 -3.26
CA MET A 121 16.71 12.30 -3.21
C MET A 121 16.08 11.07 -2.57
N LYS A 122 15.28 11.26 -1.51
CA LYS A 122 14.51 10.19 -0.86
C LYS A 122 13.47 9.61 -1.81
N GLU A 123 12.75 10.46 -2.54
CA GLU A 123 11.74 10.04 -3.52
C GLU A 123 12.36 9.20 -4.66
N GLU A 124 13.48 9.67 -5.24
CA GLU A 124 14.22 8.91 -6.25
C GLU A 124 14.71 7.55 -5.72
N LYS A 125 15.17 7.50 -4.46
CA LYS A 125 15.57 6.25 -3.81
C LYS A 125 14.37 5.29 -3.65
N VAL A 126 13.21 5.81 -3.24
CA VAL A 126 11.98 5.03 -3.12
C VAL A 126 11.57 4.48 -4.48
N GLN A 127 11.60 5.29 -5.54
CA GLN A 127 11.27 4.83 -6.90
C GLN A 127 12.21 3.73 -7.39
N ARG A 128 13.53 3.85 -7.16
CA ARG A 128 14.49 2.78 -7.50
C ARG A 128 14.19 1.48 -6.75
N LEU A 129 13.98 1.57 -5.44
CA LEU A 129 13.65 0.40 -4.62
C LEU A 129 12.31 -0.23 -5.02
N GLN A 130 11.33 0.57 -5.45
CA GLN A 130 10.07 0.06 -5.98
C GLN A 130 10.28 -0.73 -7.27
N GLN A 131 11.07 -0.20 -8.21
CA GLN A 131 11.39 -0.89 -9.47
C GLN A 131 12.16 -2.20 -9.21
N GLU A 132 13.15 -2.19 -8.32
CA GLU A 132 13.90 -3.39 -7.92
C GLU A 132 12.96 -4.43 -7.28
N ASN A 133 12.06 -4.01 -6.39
CA ASN A 133 11.08 -4.91 -5.79
C ASN A 133 10.15 -5.54 -6.82
N GLU A 134 9.65 -4.77 -7.78
CA GLU A 134 8.79 -5.32 -8.85
C GLU A 134 9.56 -6.29 -9.76
N SER A 135 10.83 -6.00 -10.05
CA SER A 135 11.71 -6.91 -10.79
C SER A 135 11.91 -8.24 -10.05
N ILE A 136 12.26 -8.17 -8.75
CA ILE A 136 12.45 -9.36 -7.90
C ILE A 136 11.15 -10.17 -7.78
N LYS A 137 10.00 -9.52 -7.62
CA LYS A 137 8.70 -10.20 -7.64
C LYS A 137 8.44 -10.92 -8.97
N GLY A 138 8.83 -10.32 -10.09
CA GLY A 138 8.78 -10.94 -11.41
C GLY A 138 9.60 -12.23 -11.46
N GLN A 139 10.88 -12.15 -11.10
CA GLN A 139 11.80 -13.30 -11.06
C GLN A 139 11.27 -14.40 -10.13
N LEU A 140 10.75 -14.05 -8.96
CA LEU A 140 10.18 -15.01 -8.03
C LEU A 140 8.97 -15.76 -8.63
N ARG A 141 8.11 -15.08 -9.40
CA ARG A 141 6.98 -15.75 -10.08
C ARG A 141 7.49 -16.73 -11.15
N GLU A 142 8.52 -16.35 -11.89
CA GLU A 142 9.12 -17.22 -12.91
C GLU A 142 9.77 -18.46 -12.28
N GLU A 143 10.54 -18.28 -11.21
CA GLU A 143 11.15 -19.41 -10.49
C GLU A 143 10.11 -20.32 -9.84
N LYS A 144 9.02 -19.76 -9.29
CA LYS A 144 7.90 -20.58 -8.81
C LYS A 144 7.29 -21.41 -9.92
N LYS A 145 7.04 -20.82 -11.09
CA LYS A 145 6.51 -21.55 -12.25
C LYS A 145 7.46 -22.66 -12.71
N LYS A 146 8.76 -22.37 -12.82
CA LYS A 146 9.78 -23.39 -13.15
C LYS A 146 9.81 -24.52 -12.12
N SER A 147 9.70 -24.19 -10.83
CA SER A 147 9.63 -25.19 -9.76
C SER A 147 8.39 -26.06 -9.86
N GLU A 148 7.23 -25.49 -10.19
CA GLU A 148 5.98 -26.24 -10.42
C GLU A 148 6.11 -27.17 -11.64
N ASP A 149 6.68 -26.68 -12.74
CA ASP A 149 6.93 -27.48 -13.96
C ASP A 149 7.88 -28.66 -13.68
N LEU A 150 8.96 -28.42 -12.93
CA LEU A 150 9.89 -29.47 -12.51
C LEU A 150 9.22 -30.49 -11.59
N LEU A 151 8.36 -30.04 -10.67
CA LEU A 151 7.60 -30.93 -9.80
C LEU A 151 6.67 -31.85 -10.62
N CYS A 152 5.97 -31.30 -11.61
CA CYS A 152 5.15 -32.06 -12.54
C CYS A 152 5.97 -33.13 -13.29
N GLN A 153 7.16 -32.78 -13.78
CA GLN A 153 8.07 -33.72 -14.44
C GLN A 153 8.52 -34.85 -13.50
N VAL A 154 8.93 -34.52 -12.27
CA VAL A 154 9.34 -35.52 -11.27
C VAL A 154 8.17 -36.46 -10.94
N GLN A 155 6.95 -35.95 -10.80
CA GLN A 155 5.78 -36.79 -10.57
C GLN A 155 5.49 -37.72 -11.74
N HIS A 156 5.63 -37.24 -12.97
CA HIS A 156 5.47 -38.07 -14.16
C HIS A 156 6.51 -39.20 -14.20
N LEU A 157 7.80 -38.87 -14.00
CA LEU A 157 8.88 -39.85 -13.97
C LEU A 157 8.68 -40.90 -12.89
N ARG A 158 8.24 -40.51 -11.68
CA ARG A 158 7.93 -41.45 -10.60
C ARG A 158 6.83 -42.43 -10.99
N LYS A 159 5.76 -41.95 -11.63
CA LYS A 159 4.65 -42.80 -12.10
C LYS A 159 5.12 -43.78 -13.19
N SER A 160 5.92 -43.29 -14.15
CA SER A 160 6.46 -44.13 -15.22
C SER A 160 7.42 -45.19 -14.68
N LEU A 161 8.27 -44.84 -13.71
CA LEU A 161 9.16 -45.79 -13.05
C LEU A 161 8.39 -46.90 -12.33
N LEU A 162 7.30 -46.56 -11.63
CA LEU A 162 6.44 -47.54 -10.96
C LEU A 162 5.84 -48.53 -11.97
N LYS A 163 5.30 -48.04 -13.08
CA LYS A 163 4.77 -48.90 -14.16
C LYS A 163 5.84 -49.81 -14.73
N GLN A 164 7.04 -49.27 -14.98
CA GLN A 164 8.15 -50.07 -15.47
C GLN A 164 8.54 -51.18 -14.49
N GLN A 165 8.50 -50.91 -13.18
CA GLN A 165 8.76 -51.93 -12.15
C GLN A 165 7.69 -53.04 -12.13
N GLU A 166 6.42 -52.69 -12.30
CA GLU A 166 5.32 -53.65 -12.44
C GLU A 166 5.51 -54.53 -13.68
N GLU A 167 5.87 -53.94 -14.82
CA GLU A 167 6.18 -54.67 -16.06
C GLU A 167 7.37 -55.62 -15.91
N HIS A 168 8.47 -55.16 -15.30
CA HIS A 168 9.63 -56.02 -15.02
C HIS A 168 9.26 -57.21 -14.12
N THR A 169 8.42 -56.99 -13.11
CA THR A 169 7.94 -58.07 -12.24
C THR A 169 7.10 -59.08 -13.03
N ARG A 170 6.22 -58.60 -13.91
CA ARG A 170 5.40 -59.45 -14.79
C ARG A 170 6.27 -60.26 -15.76
N ILE A 171 7.27 -59.65 -16.38
CA ILE A 171 8.21 -60.33 -17.28
C ILE A 171 8.95 -61.43 -16.52
N ALA A 172 9.50 -61.14 -15.34
CA ALA A 172 10.22 -62.13 -14.53
C ALA A 172 9.33 -63.34 -14.14
N LEU A 173 8.03 -63.12 -13.89
CA LEU A 173 7.08 -64.21 -13.64
C LEU A 173 6.83 -65.07 -14.88
N LEU A 174 6.66 -64.44 -16.05
CA LEU A 174 6.48 -65.15 -17.32
C LEU A 174 7.74 -65.93 -17.71
N GLU A 175 8.93 -65.38 -17.51
CA GLU A 175 10.19 -66.07 -17.75
C GLU A 175 10.31 -67.34 -16.89
N LYS A 176 9.96 -67.26 -15.59
CA LYS A 176 9.91 -68.44 -14.72
C LYS A 176 8.91 -69.48 -15.22
N GLN A 177 7.73 -69.04 -15.66
CA GLN A 177 6.72 -69.95 -16.19
C GLN A 177 7.21 -70.67 -17.46
N ILE A 178 7.82 -69.93 -18.38
CA ILE A 178 8.43 -70.50 -19.60
C ILE A 178 9.51 -71.52 -19.23
N GLN A 179 10.35 -71.21 -18.24
CA GLN A 179 11.39 -72.12 -17.78
C GLN A 179 10.82 -73.44 -17.23
N ILE A 180 9.79 -73.36 -16.38
CA ILE A 180 9.12 -74.55 -15.82
C ILE A 180 8.49 -75.39 -16.94
N CYS A 181 7.73 -74.77 -17.84
CA CYS A 181 7.12 -75.49 -18.97
C CYS A 181 8.18 -76.14 -19.87
N THR A 182 9.33 -75.49 -20.05
CA THR A 182 10.44 -76.04 -20.84
C THR A 182 11.02 -77.27 -20.16
N THR A 183 11.26 -77.22 -18.84
CA THR A 183 11.76 -78.38 -18.09
C THR A 183 10.77 -79.53 -18.05
N ASP A 184 9.48 -79.25 -17.89
CA ASP A 184 8.44 -80.29 -17.91
C ASP A 184 8.37 -80.97 -19.28
N PHE A 185 8.45 -80.19 -20.36
CA PHE A 185 8.50 -80.73 -21.72
C PHE A 185 9.73 -81.60 -21.97
N GLU A 186 10.91 -81.20 -21.48
CA GLU A 186 12.12 -82.02 -21.55
C GLU A 186 11.99 -83.33 -20.77
N ASN A 187 11.39 -83.30 -19.59
CA ASN A 187 11.11 -84.48 -18.78
C ASN A 187 10.13 -85.43 -19.49
N GLU A 188 9.01 -84.92 -20.01
CA GLU A 188 8.05 -85.73 -20.78
C GLU A 188 8.69 -86.36 -22.02
N LYS A 189 9.61 -85.65 -22.68
CA LYS A 189 10.37 -86.20 -23.80
C LYS A 189 11.25 -87.37 -23.37
N LEU A 190 11.92 -87.29 -22.23
CA LEU A 190 12.71 -88.40 -21.67
C LEU A 190 11.82 -89.58 -21.27
N ASP A 191 10.68 -89.32 -20.62
CA ASP A 191 9.72 -90.36 -20.23
C ASP A 191 9.18 -91.09 -21.45
N ARG A 192 8.81 -90.35 -22.51
CA ARG A 192 8.38 -90.95 -23.79
C ARG A 192 9.46 -91.83 -24.41
N GLN A 193 10.72 -91.38 -24.40
CA GLN A 193 11.84 -92.19 -24.90
C GLN A 193 12.04 -93.46 -24.07
N ASN A 194 11.91 -93.38 -22.75
CA ASN A 194 11.99 -94.52 -21.85
C ASN A 194 10.85 -95.53 -22.10
N LEU A 195 9.61 -95.06 -22.20
CA LEU A 195 8.45 -95.88 -22.55
C LEU A 195 8.62 -96.55 -23.92
N GLN A 196 9.12 -95.82 -24.91
CA GLN A 196 9.43 -96.38 -26.23
C GLN A 196 10.50 -97.48 -26.15
N HIS A 197 11.54 -97.30 -25.33
CA HIS A 197 12.54 -98.34 -25.08
C HIS A 197 11.94 -99.58 -24.41
N GLN A 198 11.11 -99.40 -23.39
CA GLN A 198 10.41 -100.48 -22.70
C GLN A 198 9.48 -101.25 -23.64
N LEU A 199 8.70 -100.54 -24.46
CA LEU A 199 7.83 -101.14 -25.48
C LEU A 199 8.64 -101.99 -26.46
N ASN A 200 9.76 -101.48 -26.97
CA ASN A 200 10.64 -102.22 -27.85
C ASN A 200 11.21 -103.48 -27.19
N LYS A 201 11.51 -103.43 -25.89
CA LYS A 201 11.95 -104.59 -25.11
C LYS A 201 10.84 -105.64 -25.02
N VAL A 202 9.62 -105.25 -24.66
CA VAL A 202 8.45 -106.14 -24.62
C VAL A 202 8.17 -106.75 -25.99
N LEU A 203 8.23 -105.97 -27.07
CA LEU A 203 8.05 -106.47 -28.45
C LEU A 203 9.13 -107.47 -28.87
N LYS A 204 10.36 -107.34 -28.37
CA LYS A 204 11.42 -108.35 -28.59
C LYS A 204 11.14 -109.63 -27.82
N GLU A 205 10.74 -109.53 -26.55
CA GLU A 205 10.38 -110.70 -25.74
C GLU A 205 9.13 -111.41 -26.28
N LEU A 206 8.11 -110.67 -26.73
CA LEU A 206 6.94 -111.24 -27.40
C LEU A 206 7.32 -111.98 -28.69
N ARG A 207 8.25 -111.43 -29.49
CA ARG A 207 8.80 -112.14 -30.67
C ARG A 207 9.50 -113.43 -30.28
N LYS A 208 10.36 -113.41 -29.27
CA LYS A 208 11.02 -114.62 -28.74
C LYS A 208 10.01 -115.63 -28.21
N ALA A 209 9.02 -115.21 -27.44
CA ALA A 209 7.96 -116.07 -26.92
C ALA A 209 7.16 -116.69 -28.07
N ARG A 210 6.83 -115.91 -29.11
CA ARG A 210 6.18 -116.40 -30.32
C ARG A 210 7.04 -117.42 -31.06
N GLU A 211 8.34 -117.15 -31.24
CA GLU A 211 9.28 -118.12 -31.83
C GLU A 211 9.39 -119.40 -31.00
N GLN A 212 9.38 -119.31 -29.67
CA GLN A 212 9.33 -120.47 -28.78
C GLN A 212 8.02 -121.25 -28.93
N ILE A 213 6.87 -120.56 -29.01
CA ILE A 213 5.57 -121.19 -29.29
C ILE A 213 5.62 -121.93 -30.64
N THR A 214 6.08 -121.29 -31.72
CA THR A 214 6.21 -121.91 -33.05
C THR A 214 7.17 -123.11 -33.04
N ARG A 215 8.21 -123.11 -32.19
CA ARG A 215 9.11 -124.27 -32.00
C ARG A 215 8.50 -125.40 -31.17
N LEU A 216 7.58 -125.09 -30.26
CA LEU A 216 6.82 -126.06 -29.47
C LEU A 216 5.56 -126.58 -30.20
N GLU A 217 5.11 -125.87 -31.23
CA GLU A 217 4.00 -126.24 -32.13
C GLU A 217 4.21 -127.59 -32.84
N PRO A 218 5.41 -127.95 -33.36
CA PRO A 218 5.66 -129.31 -33.88
C PRO A 218 5.72 -130.39 -32.79
N LEU A 219 5.96 -130.06 -31.51
CA LEU A 219 5.88 -131.02 -30.40
C LEU A 219 4.43 -131.28 -29.99
N LYS A 220 3.53 -130.28 -30.09
CA LYS A 220 2.08 -130.49 -29.91
C LYS A 220 1.40 -131.15 -31.11
N LEU A 221 1.94 -131.02 -32.33
CA LEU A 221 1.42 -131.74 -33.50
C LEU A 221 1.66 -133.26 -33.47
N GLN A 222 2.53 -133.76 -32.58
CA GLN A 222 2.75 -135.21 -32.41
C GLN A 222 1.98 -135.81 -31.22
N GLU A 223 1.48 -135.01 -30.27
CA GLU A 223 0.61 -135.47 -29.17
C GLU A 223 -0.86 -135.08 -29.30
N SER A 224 -1.23 -134.24 -30.29
CA SER A 224 -2.62 -133.92 -30.59
C SER A 224 -2.98 -134.20 -32.05
N ARG A 225 -2.66 -135.41 -32.51
CA ARG A 225 -3.33 -136.04 -33.66
C ARG A 225 -4.50 -136.91 -33.18
N ARG A 226 -5.35 -136.33 -32.32
CA ARG A 226 -6.73 -136.73 -32.05
C ARG A 226 -7.48 -135.47 -31.65
N GLY A 227 -8.43 -135.04 -32.48
CA GLY A 227 -9.30 -133.89 -32.22
C GLY A 227 -8.92 -132.66 -33.01
N GLU A 228 -8.89 -132.77 -34.33
CA GLU A 228 -9.36 -131.64 -35.14
C GLU A 228 -10.88 -131.52 -34.94
N GLU A 229 -11.35 -130.29 -35.15
CA GLU A 229 -12.74 -129.84 -35.22
C GLU A 229 -13.29 -129.26 -33.91
N ASP A 230 -13.66 -127.98 -34.02
CA ASP A 230 -14.61 -127.24 -33.17
C ASP A 230 -14.07 -126.17 -32.20
N LEU A 231 -13.32 -125.18 -32.71
CA LEU A 231 -13.10 -123.90 -32.00
C LEU A 231 -13.02 -122.68 -32.93
N GLN A 232 -13.79 -122.67 -34.03
CA GLN A 232 -13.91 -121.53 -34.95
C GLN A 232 -15.26 -120.79 -34.81
N ALA A 233 -15.97 -120.96 -33.70
CA ALA A 233 -17.31 -120.37 -33.49
C ALA A 233 -17.51 -119.66 -32.13
N MET A 234 -16.45 -119.38 -31.36
CA MET A 234 -16.58 -118.88 -29.97
C MET A 234 -15.73 -117.65 -29.62
N PHE A 235 -15.16 -116.96 -30.61
CA PHE A 235 -14.33 -115.75 -30.38
C PHE A 235 -14.80 -114.48 -31.10
N ASP A 236 -15.94 -114.52 -31.77
CA ASP A 236 -16.61 -113.33 -32.32
C ASP A 236 -17.73 -112.77 -31.42
N GLU A 237 -17.82 -113.24 -30.17
CA GLU A 237 -18.87 -112.86 -29.21
C GLU A 237 -18.30 -112.21 -27.94
N LYS A 238 -17.39 -111.23 -28.10
CA LYS A 238 -17.03 -110.32 -26.98
C LYS A 238 -16.45 -108.97 -27.38
N LEU A 239 -16.81 -108.46 -28.56
CA LEU A 239 -16.45 -107.11 -29.03
C LEU A 239 -17.67 -106.28 -29.44
N THR A 240 -18.78 -106.44 -28.74
CA THR A 240 -19.94 -105.54 -28.86
C THR A 240 -20.49 -105.22 -27.49
N THR A 241 -20.79 -103.92 -27.31
CA THR A 241 -21.49 -103.30 -26.18
C THR A 241 -20.63 -102.90 -24.98
N TYR A 242 -19.97 -101.75 -25.09
CA TYR A 242 -20.09 -100.63 -24.13
C TYR A 242 -19.50 -99.37 -24.78
N ASP A 243 -20.19 -98.86 -25.80
CA ASP A 243 -20.06 -97.45 -26.19
C ASP A 243 -21.45 -96.80 -26.01
N LYS A 244 -21.67 -96.35 -24.79
CA LYS A 244 -22.80 -95.49 -24.43
C LYS A 244 -22.33 -94.59 -23.30
N SER A 245 -21.52 -93.61 -23.66
CA SER A 245 -21.50 -92.33 -22.96
C SER A 245 -22.05 -91.26 -23.91
N PRO A 246 -22.95 -90.39 -23.46
CA PRO A 246 -23.71 -89.51 -24.34
C PRO A 246 -22.76 -88.52 -25.00
N SER A 247 -23.03 -88.17 -26.26
CA SER A 247 -22.56 -86.92 -26.82
C SER A 247 -23.09 -85.79 -25.93
N LEU A 248 -22.28 -85.33 -24.97
CA LEU A 248 -22.48 -84.04 -24.32
C LEU A 248 -22.32 -82.99 -25.41
N LYS A 249 -23.45 -82.68 -26.07
CA LYS A 249 -23.70 -81.32 -26.51
C LYS A 249 -23.60 -80.50 -25.23
N HIS A 250 -22.43 -79.90 -24.98
CA HIS A 250 -22.34 -78.76 -24.08
C HIS A 250 -23.16 -77.64 -24.71
N SER A 251 -24.47 -77.70 -24.48
CA SER A 251 -25.33 -76.51 -24.49
C SER A 251 -24.64 -75.50 -23.58
N GLY A 252 -24.41 -74.30 -24.12
CA GLY A 252 -23.55 -73.30 -23.52
C GLY A 252 -23.97 -72.96 -22.09
N LEU A 253 -23.08 -73.21 -21.13
CA LEU A 253 -23.17 -72.75 -19.74
C LEU A 253 -23.05 -71.21 -19.59
N LEU A 254 -23.00 -70.48 -20.70
CA LEU A 254 -22.93 -69.01 -20.72
C LEU A 254 -24.27 -68.34 -21.10
N ASP A 255 -25.32 -69.12 -21.36
CA ASP A 255 -26.62 -68.57 -21.78
C ASP A 255 -27.55 -68.18 -20.60
N GLU A 256 -27.12 -68.43 -19.36
CA GLU A 256 -27.88 -68.06 -18.14
C GLU A 256 -27.45 -66.71 -17.53
N SER A 257 -26.48 -66.02 -18.13
CA SER A 257 -26.02 -64.71 -17.67
C SER A 257 -26.20 -63.66 -18.76
N PHE A 258 -26.83 -62.54 -18.42
CA PHE A 258 -27.12 -61.44 -19.33
C PHE A 258 -26.25 -60.23 -18.99
N LEU A 259 -25.68 -59.61 -20.03
CA LEU A 259 -24.94 -58.37 -19.96
C LEU A 259 -25.83 -57.22 -20.46
N GLU A 260 -25.78 -56.09 -19.77
CA GLU A 260 -26.60 -54.93 -20.11
C GLU A 260 -25.77 -53.84 -20.79
N CYS A 261 -26.36 -53.21 -21.81
CA CYS A 261 -25.82 -51.97 -22.33
C CYS A 261 -25.91 -50.87 -21.25
N PRO A 262 -24.80 -50.20 -20.89
CA PRO A 262 -24.81 -49.20 -19.82
C PRO A 262 -25.61 -47.94 -20.19
N ARG A 263 -25.90 -47.72 -21.48
CA ARG A 263 -26.64 -46.56 -21.99
C ARG A 263 -28.15 -46.81 -22.04
N CYS A 264 -28.60 -47.85 -22.74
CA CYS A 264 -30.04 -48.12 -22.97
C CYS A 264 -30.62 -49.27 -22.13
N LYS A 265 -29.81 -49.97 -21.32
CA LYS A 265 -30.19 -51.11 -20.46
C LYS A 265 -30.78 -52.33 -21.18
N VAL A 266 -30.61 -52.42 -22.51
CA VAL A 266 -30.97 -53.63 -23.26
C VAL A 266 -30.05 -54.79 -22.84
N GLN A 267 -30.67 -55.94 -22.57
CA GLN A 267 -30.01 -57.16 -22.11
C GLN A 267 -29.61 -58.05 -23.28
N TYR A 268 -28.38 -58.54 -23.23
CA TYR A 268 -27.80 -59.47 -24.20
C TYR A 268 -27.28 -60.71 -23.49
N PRO A 269 -27.52 -61.92 -24.00
CA PRO A 269 -26.88 -63.13 -23.48
C PRO A 269 -25.36 -63.01 -23.54
N THR A 270 -24.65 -63.54 -22.54
CA THR A 270 -23.17 -63.48 -22.50
C THR A 270 -22.53 -64.22 -23.68
N SER A 271 -23.23 -65.21 -24.24
CA SER A 271 -22.87 -65.88 -25.49
C SER A 271 -22.80 -64.93 -26.71
N GLN A 272 -23.48 -63.78 -26.66
CA GLN A 272 -23.57 -62.76 -27.72
C GLN A 272 -22.84 -61.45 -27.35
N HIS A 273 -21.81 -61.51 -26.50
CA HIS A 273 -21.01 -60.34 -26.09
C HIS A 273 -20.48 -59.47 -27.26
N ARG A 274 -20.14 -60.08 -28.41
CA ARG A 274 -19.71 -59.30 -29.60
C ARG A 274 -20.80 -58.39 -30.15
N GLU A 275 -22.06 -58.81 -30.07
CA GLU A 275 -23.22 -58.05 -30.55
C GLU A 275 -23.54 -56.89 -29.60
N LEU A 276 -23.35 -57.08 -28.29
CA LEU A 276 -23.42 -56.01 -27.29
C LEU A 276 -22.34 -54.93 -27.53
N LEU A 277 -21.09 -55.32 -27.82
CA LEU A 277 -20.03 -54.33 -28.10
C LEU A 277 -20.33 -53.52 -29.35
N ALA A 278 -20.77 -54.18 -30.43
CA ALA A 278 -21.21 -53.49 -31.65
C ALA A 278 -22.41 -52.57 -31.37
N HIS A 279 -23.34 -52.98 -30.50
CA HIS A 279 -24.45 -52.13 -30.08
C HIS A 279 -23.98 -50.89 -29.30
N ILE A 280 -23.04 -51.03 -28.34
CA ILE A 280 -22.51 -49.92 -27.53
C ILE A 280 -21.85 -48.84 -28.40
N ASP A 281 -21.16 -49.23 -29.47
CA ASP A 281 -20.46 -48.29 -30.36
C ASP A 281 -21.42 -47.33 -31.10
N PHE A 282 -22.67 -47.76 -31.36
CA PHE A 282 -23.70 -46.95 -32.03
C PHE A 282 -24.84 -46.52 -31.11
N CYS A 283 -24.84 -46.93 -29.84
CA CYS A 283 -25.90 -46.61 -28.88
C CYS A 283 -25.80 -45.15 -28.42
N THR A 284 -26.76 -44.31 -28.84
CA THR A 284 -26.83 -42.86 -28.53
C THR A 284 -27.95 -42.48 -27.55
N ALA A 285 -28.58 -43.47 -26.90
CA ALA A 285 -29.56 -43.26 -25.84
C ALA A 285 -28.93 -42.64 -24.58
#